data_AF-A0A519T1W6-F1
#
_entry.id   AF-A0A519T1W6-F1
#
_cell.length_a   1.000
_cell.length_b   1.000
_cell.length_c   1.000
_cell.angle_alpha   90.00
_cell.angle_beta   90.00
_cell.angle_gamma   90.00
#
_symmetry.space_group_name_H-M   'P 1'
#
loop_
_entity.id
_entity.type
_entity.pdbx_description
1 polymer ?
#
loop_
_entity_poly.entity_id
_entity_poly.type
_entity_poly.pdbx_seq_one_letter_code
_entity_poly.pdbx_strand_id
1 'polypeptide(L)'
;MNERIQEKLSILADAAKYDVSCSSSGGKRKNEQKGLGNAEGMGICHSFTEDGRCVSLLKILLTNHCIFDCAYCVSRRSNDVKRAAFTVDEVVDLTINFYRRNYIEGLFLSSGIFSSPDYTMERLVRIVKKLRTEHKFNGYIHVKTIPGASPELIAEAGLYADRLSVNIELPSELALQTLAPEKNYQEILTPMAQIRDGIIQHKEEKALFKKVPQFATAGQSTQLIVGASQENDLQIIKLSDSLYQGYGLKRV
;
A
#
# COMPACT_ATOMS: atom_id res chain seq x y z
N MET A 1 22.87 10.71 2.18
CA MET A 1 21.85 9.84 2.79
C MET A 1 22.58 8.94 3.77
N ASN A 2 22.09 8.77 5.00
CA ASN A 2 22.75 7.93 6.01
C ASN A 2 22.90 6.48 5.48
N GLU A 3 24.09 5.87 5.61
CA GLU A 3 24.37 4.50 5.12
C GLU A 3 23.34 3.49 5.65
N ARG A 4 22.88 3.66 6.89
CA ARG A 4 21.86 2.81 7.50
C ARG A 4 20.49 2.93 6.80
N ILE A 5 20.15 4.12 6.31
CA ILE A 5 18.89 4.37 5.59
C ILE A 5 18.96 3.76 4.19
N GLN A 6 20.10 3.87 3.52
CA GLN A 6 20.34 3.21 2.23
C GLN A 6 20.23 1.69 2.35
N GLU A 7 20.82 1.12 3.39
CA GLU A 7 20.73 -0.31 3.67
C GLU A 7 19.28 -0.75 3.90
N LYS A 8 18.52 -0.05 4.76
CA LYS A 8 17.10 -0.33 4.99
C LYS A 8 16.28 -0.23 3.69
N LEU A 9 16.49 0.82 2.90
CA LEU A 9 15.80 1.02 1.63
C LEU A 9 16.11 -0.13 0.66
N SER A 10 17.35 -0.59 0.61
CA SER A 10 17.73 -1.73 -0.24
C SER A 10 17.01 -3.02 0.15
N ILE A 11 16.99 -3.35 1.45
CA ILE A 11 16.34 -4.56 1.97
C ILE A 11 14.82 -4.50 1.73
N LEU A 12 14.21 -3.36 2.02
CA LEU A 12 12.76 -3.19 2.00
C LEU A 12 12.22 -3.01 0.59
N ALA A 13 12.97 -2.40 -0.33
CA ALA A 13 12.62 -2.35 -1.75
C ALA A 13 12.59 -3.74 -2.38
N ASP A 14 13.54 -4.62 -2.03
CA ASP A 14 13.56 -5.99 -2.54
C ASP A 14 12.36 -6.80 -2.03
N ALA A 15 11.98 -6.65 -0.76
CA ALA A 15 10.78 -7.29 -0.21
C ALA A 15 9.50 -6.73 -0.84
N ALA A 16 9.46 -5.44 -1.15
CA ALA A 16 8.30 -4.76 -1.71
C ALA A 16 8.08 -5.04 -3.21
N LYS A 17 9.04 -5.61 -3.95
CA LYS A 17 8.95 -5.76 -5.42
C LYS A 17 7.77 -6.60 -5.90
N TYR A 18 7.26 -7.51 -5.06
CA TYR A 18 6.12 -8.38 -5.37
C TYR A 18 4.75 -7.71 -5.16
N ASP A 19 4.73 -6.49 -4.60
CA ASP A 19 3.53 -5.69 -4.46
C ASP A 19 3.24 -4.95 -5.79
N VAL A 20 2.46 -5.57 -6.68
CA VAL A 20 2.19 -5.06 -8.05
C VAL A 20 1.01 -4.07 -8.06
N SER A 21 1.00 -3.18 -7.08
CA SER A 21 0.07 -2.04 -7.00
C SER A 21 0.38 -0.94 -8.01
N CYS A 22 1.58 -0.91 -8.56
CA CYS A 22 2.09 0.13 -9.46
C CYS A 22 3.06 -0.49 -10.49
N SER A 23 3.17 0.13 -11.67
CA SER A 23 4.14 -0.29 -12.69
C SER A 23 5.56 0.05 -12.23
N SER A 24 6.47 -0.92 -12.25
CA SER A 24 7.89 -0.71 -11.96
C SER A 24 8.73 -0.91 -13.22
N SER A 25 9.75 -0.06 -13.41
CA SER A 25 10.70 -0.21 -14.50
C SER A 25 11.69 -1.33 -14.15
N GLY A 26 11.46 -2.54 -14.65
CA GLY A 26 12.33 -3.72 -14.44
C GLY A 26 13.69 -3.68 -15.15
N GLY A 27 14.12 -2.52 -15.64
CA GLY A 27 15.40 -2.39 -16.34
C GLY A 27 16.59 -2.52 -15.38
N LYS A 28 17.58 -3.32 -15.74
CA LYS A 28 18.84 -3.53 -14.97
C LYS A 28 20.09 -3.19 -15.79
N ARG A 29 19.97 -2.25 -16.72
CA ARG A 29 21.10 -1.84 -17.57
C ARG A 29 22.14 -1.15 -16.70
N LYS A 30 23.31 -1.77 -16.59
CA LYS A 30 24.49 -1.18 -15.97
C LYS A 30 25.11 -0.18 -16.94
N ASN A 31 25.58 0.93 -16.39
CA ASN A 31 26.40 1.87 -17.11
C ASN A 31 27.78 1.28 -17.35
N GLU A 32 28.11 1.05 -18.61
CA GLU A 32 29.45 0.67 -19.05
C GLU A 32 30.13 1.88 -19.69
N GLN A 33 31.46 1.98 -19.54
CA GLN A 33 32.28 2.98 -20.23
C GLN A 33 31.95 4.46 -19.93
N LYS A 34 31.64 4.82 -18.67
CA LYS A 34 31.35 6.21 -18.24
C LYS A 34 30.21 6.88 -19.02
N GLY A 35 29.22 6.10 -19.45
CA GLY A 35 28.00 6.62 -20.06
C GLY A 35 27.13 7.45 -19.10
N LEU A 36 25.94 7.85 -19.54
CA LEU A 36 24.98 8.56 -18.71
C LEU A 36 23.94 7.59 -18.10
N GLY A 37 23.74 7.71 -16.79
CA GLY A 37 22.62 7.09 -16.07
C GLY A 37 22.79 5.60 -15.78
N ASN A 38 21.97 5.08 -14.88
CA ASN A 38 21.82 3.65 -14.58
C ASN A 38 20.32 3.34 -14.52
N ALA A 39 19.91 2.17 -15.00
CA ALA A 39 18.58 1.67 -14.68
C ALA A 39 18.62 1.00 -13.30
N GLU A 40 18.62 1.83 -12.24
CA GLU A 40 18.52 1.40 -10.84
C GLU A 40 17.18 1.87 -10.28
N GLY A 41 16.14 1.06 -10.49
CA GLY A 41 14.75 1.37 -10.12
C GLY A 41 14.39 0.97 -8.69
N MET A 42 15.16 1.40 -7.69
CA MET A 42 14.87 1.04 -6.30
C MET A 42 13.87 2.01 -5.69
N GLY A 43 12.66 1.51 -5.41
CA GLY A 43 11.69 2.21 -4.55
C GLY A 43 10.89 3.33 -5.21
N ILE A 44 10.93 3.52 -6.53
CA ILE A 44 9.98 4.40 -7.24
C ILE A 44 9.08 3.55 -8.12
N CYS A 45 7.77 3.77 -8.04
CA CYS A 45 6.78 3.10 -8.86
C CYS A 45 5.80 4.11 -9.46
N HIS A 46 5.11 3.73 -10.54
CA HIS A 46 4.16 4.61 -11.21
C HIS A 46 2.71 4.21 -10.93
N SER A 47 1.90 5.21 -10.59
CA SER A 47 0.45 5.09 -10.43
C SER A 47 -0.28 6.06 -11.35
N PHE A 48 -1.59 5.90 -11.49
CA PHE A 48 -2.42 6.79 -12.30
C PHE A 48 -3.43 7.52 -11.42
N THR A 49 -3.46 8.84 -11.55
CA THR A 49 -4.46 9.70 -10.91
C THR A 49 -5.81 9.59 -11.63
N GLU A 50 -6.87 10.12 -11.03
CA GLU A 50 -8.23 10.02 -11.60
C GLU A 50 -8.37 10.70 -12.98
N ASP A 51 -7.51 11.67 -13.29
CA ASP A 51 -7.43 12.36 -14.58
C ASP A 51 -6.55 11.62 -15.62
N GLY A 52 -6.07 10.41 -15.30
CA GLY A 52 -5.26 9.57 -16.19
C GLY A 52 -3.78 9.96 -16.26
N ARG A 53 -3.31 10.94 -15.48
CA ARG A 53 -1.87 11.25 -15.42
C ARG A 53 -1.10 10.15 -14.69
N CYS A 54 0.06 9.81 -15.23
CA CYS A 54 1.03 8.95 -14.59
C CYS A 54 1.83 9.77 -13.56
N VAL A 55 1.86 9.32 -12.31
CA VAL A 55 2.59 9.96 -11.22
C VAL A 55 3.64 9.01 -10.65
N SER A 56 4.82 9.55 -10.30
CA SER A 56 5.87 8.78 -9.63
C SER A 56 5.67 8.77 -8.11
N LEU A 57 5.64 7.57 -7.51
CA LEU A 57 5.46 7.39 -6.08
C LEU A 57 6.71 6.77 -5.47
N LEU A 58 7.14 7.28 -4.32
CA LEU A 58 8.09 6.57 -3.46
C LEU A 58 7.37 5.39 -2.84
N LYS A 59 7.78 4.17 -3.19
CA LYS A 59 7.25 2.94 -2.62
C LYS A 59 8.04 2.55 -1.39
N ILE A 60 7.44 2.70 -0.23
CA ILE A 60 8.02 2.34 1.06
C ILE A 60 7.25 1.17 1.67
N LEU A 61 7.98 0.09 1.93
CA LEU A 61 7.57 -0.92 2.89
C LEU A 61 8.15 -0.53 4.25
N LEU A 62 7.31 -0.15 5.22
CA LEU A 62 7.72 0.30 6.55
C LEU A 62 8.61 -0.73 7.25
N THR A 63 8.25 -2.01 7.14
CA THR A 63 9.06 -3.12 7.65
C THR A 63 8.73 -4.39 6.89
N ASN A 64 9.72 -5.27 6.73
CA ASN A 64 9.51 -6.63 6.29
C ASN A 64 9.36 -7.61 7.45
N HIS A 65 9.36 -7.17 8.71
CA HIS A 65 8.94 -8.01 9.83
C HIS A 65 7.45 -8.31 9.72
N CYS A 66 7.09 -9.58 9.82
CA CYS A 66 5.69 -10.02 9.80
C CYS A 66 5.47 -11.11 10.86
N ILE A 67 4.34 -11.07 11.56
CA ILE A 67 3.91 -12.10 12.50
C ILE A 67 3.25 -13.30 11.80
N PHE A 68 2.80 -13.12 10.55
CA PHE A 68 2.13 -14.15 9.75
C PHE A 68 3.08 -14.93 8.86
N ASP A 69 2.64 -16.12 8.47
CA ASP A 69 3.40 -17.10 7.71
C ASP A 69 2.78 -17.44 6.34
N CYS A 70 2.24 -16.42 5.64
CA CYS A 70 1.60 -16.62 4.34
C CYS A 70 2.56 -17.27 3.33
N ALA A 71 2.17 -18.41 2.76
CA ALA A 71 3.01 -19.25 1.90
C ALA A 71 3.53 -18.52 0.64
N TYR A 72 2.76 -17.55 0.13
CA TYR A 72 3.10 -16.74 -1.03
C TYR A 72 3.97 -15.51 -0.70
N CYS A 73 4.23 -15.21 0.57
CA CYS A 73 4.86 -13.96 0.98
C CYS A 73 6.34 -14.15 1.32
N VAL A 74 7.23 -13.42 0.64
CA VAL A 74 8.67 -13.43 0.97
C VAL A 74 8.97 -12.91 2.38
N SER A 75 8.07 -12.07 2.92
CA SER A 75 8.18 -11.50 4.26
C SER A 75 7.55 -12.38 5.35
N ARG A 76 7.06 -13.58 5.03
CA ARG A 76 6.50 -14.54 6.00
C ARG A 76 7.47 -14.80 7.16
N ARG A 77 6.98 -15.03 8.37
CA ARG A 77 7.83 -15.13 9.57
C ARG A 77 8.87 -16.26 9.50
N SER A 78 8.56 -17.37 8.82
CA SER A 78 9.45 -18.54 8.73
C SER A 78 10.60 -18.37 7.74
N ASN A 79 10.58 -17.31 6.92
CA ASN A 79 11.66 -17.06 5.96
C ASN A 79 12.88 -16.46 6.64
N ASP A 80 14.04 -17.09 6.43
CA ASP A 80 15.33 -16.54 6.84
C ASP A 80 15.81 -15.51 5.82
N VAL A 81 15.43 -14.26 6.05
CA VAL A 81 15.82 -13.11 5.24
C VAL A 81 16.21 -11.97 6.17
N LYS A 82 17.12 -11.10 5.69
CA LYS A 82 17.53 -9.92 6.45
C LYS A 82 16.30 -9.03 6.70
N ARG A 83 16.05 -8.71 7.98
CA ARG A 83 14.92 -7.89 8.37
C ARG A 83 15.34 -6.45 8.68
N ALA A 84 14.45 -5.52 8.33
CA ALA A 84 14.65 -4.09 8.53
C ALA A 84 13.31 -3.43 8.83
N ALA A 85 13.36 -2.32 9.55
CA ALA A 85 12.20 -1.46 9.82
C ALA A 85 12.63 0.00 9.77
N PHE A 86 11.81 0.83 9.15
CA PHE A 86 11.90 2.28 9.26
C PHE A 86 11.16 2.77 10.51
N THR A 87 11.62 3.87 11.07
CA THR A 87 10.83 4.67 12.00
C THR A 87 9.87 5.57 11.24
N VAL A 88 8.87 6.13 11.94
CA VAL A 88 7.94 7.11 11.36
C VAL A 88 8.71 8.29 10.75
N ASP A 89 9.66 8.85 11.49
CA ASP A 89 10.43 10.02 11.04
C ASP A 89 11.31 9.71 9.84
N GLU A 90 11.92 8.52 9.78
CA GLU A 90 12.72 8.10 8.63
C GLU A 90 11.89 8.06 7.33
N VAL A 91 10.65 7.57 7.38
CA VAL A 91 9.76 7.53 6.19
C VAL A 91 9.32 8.94 5.80
N VAL A 92 8.96 9.78 6.78
CA VAL A 92 8.57 11.17 6.54
C VAL A 92 9.72 11.94 5.90
N ASP A 93 10.92 11.86 6.47
CA ASP A 93 12.10 12.54 5.97
C ASP A 93 12.48 12.07 4.57
N LEU A 94 12.44 10.76 4.31
CA LEU A 94 12.68 10.20 2.97
C LEU A 94 11.69 10.77 1.95
N THR A 95 10.40 10.75 2.28
CA THR A 95 9.33 11.23 1.40
C THR A 95 9.55 12.71 1.04
N ILE A 96 9.76 13.56 2.05
CA ILE A 96 10.00 15.00 1.83
C ILE A 96 11.28 15.25 1.03
N ASN A 97 12.34 14.48 1.29
CA ASN A 97 13.62 14.63 0.59
C ASN A 97 13.55 14.23 -0.88
N PHE A 98 12.82 13.17 -1.22
CA PHE A 98 12.62 12.76 -2.62
C PHE A 98 11.70 13.74 -3.34
N TYR A 99 10.65 14.22 -2.67
CA TYR A 99 9.73 15.21 -3.25
C TYR A 99 10.44 16.53 -3.55
N ARG A 100 11.21 17.08 -2.61
CA ARG A 100 11.98 18.34 -2.80
C ARG A 100 13.02 18.27 -3.92
N ARG A 101 13.46 17.06 -4.29
CA ARG A 101 14.39 16.81 -5.41
C ARG A 101 13.67 16.52 -6.73
N ASN A 102 12.34 16.63 -6.75
CA ASN A 102 11.48 16.34 -7.90
C ASN A 102 11.61 14.88 -8.41
N TYR A 103 11.90 13.94 -7.52
CA TYR A 103 11.96 12.50 -7.88
C TYR A 103 10.61 11.81 -7.81
N ILE A 104 9.70 12.32 -6.97
CA ILE A 104 8.38 11.74 -6.72
C ILE A 104 7.33 12.83 -6.69
N GLU A 105 6.10 12.46 -7.00
CA GLU A 105 4.87 13.23 -6.80
C GLU A 105 4.06 12.72 -5.60
N GLY A 106 4.43 11.58 -5.02
CA GLY A 106 3.69 10.98 -3.92
C GLY A 106 4.39 9.83 -3.21
N LEU A 107 3.67 9.22 -2.27
CA LEU A 107 4.09 8.10 -1.43
C LEU A 107 3.13 6.93 -1.61
N PHE A 108 3.67 5.75 -1.84
CA PHE A 108 2.99 4.47 -1.66
C PHE A 108 3.54 3.83 -0.39
N LEU A 109 2.69 3.61 0.61
CA LEU A 109 3.08 3.14 1.93
C LEU A 109 2.41 1.80 2.27
N SER A 110 3.22 0.78 2.53
CA SER A 110 2.77 -0.53 3.00
C SER A 110 3.65 -1.04 4.15
N SER A 111 3.30 -2.20 4.72
CA SER A 111 4.05 -2.80 5.82
C SER A 111 3.79 -4.30 5.93
N GLY A 112 4.78 -5.05 6.43
CA GLY A 112 4.51 -6.28 7.16
C GLY A 112 3.81 -5.99 8.49
N ILE A 113 3.14 -6.98 9.07
CA ILE A 113 2.40 -6.81 10.33
C ILE A 113 3.33 -7.18 11.48
N PHE A 114 3.73 -6.19 12.29
CA PHE A 114 4.61 -6.40 13.43
C PHE A 114 3.90 -6.03 14.72
N SER A 115 4.07 -6.86 15.76
CA SER A 115 3.31 -6.80 17.01
C SER A 115 1.82 -7.11 16.84
N SER A 116 1.04 -6.21 16.22
CA SER A 116 -0.40 -6.41 15.95
C SER A 116 -0.87 -5.58 14.75
N PRO A 117 -2.06 -5.88 14.18
CA PRO A 117 -2.69 -5.06 13.14
C PRO A 117 -2.79 -3.59 13.51
N ASP A 118 -3.34 -3.27 14.68
CA ASP A 118 -3.49 -1.90 15.19
C ASP A 118 -2.16 -1.19 15.35
N TYR A 119 -1.19 -1.85 15.98
CA TYR A 119 0.14 -1.26 16.19
C TYR A 119 0.82 -0.93 14.86
N THR A 120 0.66 -1.79 13.85
CA THR A 120 1.19 -1.54 12.51
C THR A 120 0.45 -0.38 11.85
N MET A 121 -0.88 -0.41 11.84
CA MET A 121 -1.72 0.59 11.19
C MET A 121 -1.55 1.98 11.81
N GLU A 122 -1.46 2.08 13.13
CA GLU A 122 -1.17 3.32 13.87
C GLU A 122 0.09 4.02 13.34
N ARG A 123 1.14 3.26 13.00
CA ARG A 123 2.39 3.85 12.47
C ARG A 123 2.22 4.36 11.06
N LEU A 124 1.47 3.65 10.21
CA LEU A 124 1.15 4.12 8.87
C LEU A 124 0.33 5.41 8.93
N VAL A 125 -0.68 5.46 9.81
CA VAL A 125 -1.50 6.66 10.07
C VAL A 125 -0.64 7.82 10.56
N ARG A 126 0.27 7.59 11.53
CA ARG A 126 1.18 8.63 12.03
C ARG A 126 2.06 9.22 10.93
N ILE A 127 2.60 8.40 10.02
CA ILE A 127 3.40 8.86 8.88
C ILE A 127 2.58 9.80 8.00
N VAL A 128 1.39 9.37 7.57
CA VAL A 128 0.58 10.18 6.63
C VAL A 128 0.01 11.43 7.30
N LYS A 129 -0.39 11.34 8.57
CA LYS A 129 -0.84 12.49 9.36
C LYS A 129 0.26 13.52 9.52
N LYS A 130 1.50 13.10 9.85
CA LYS A 130 2.64 14.00 9.97
C LYS A 130 2.98 14.68 8.63
N LEU A 131 2.97 13.93 7.53
CA LEU A 131 3.13 14.48 6.19
C LEU A 131 2.09 15.58 5.88
N ARG A 132 0.81 15.34 6.15
CA ARG A 132 -0.27 16.32 5.90
C ARG A 132 -0.25 17.50 6.85
N THR A 133 -0.10 17.26 8.15
CA THR A 133 -0.36 18.27 9.18
C THR A 133 0.87 19.10 9.53
N GLU A 134 2.05 18.49 9.63
CA GLU A 134 3.30 19.16 9.99
C GLU A 134 4.06 19.65 8.75
N HIS A 135 4.20 18.78 7.74
CA HIS A 135 5.00 19.11 6.55
C HIS A 135 4.19 19.72 5.39
N LYS A 136 2.85 19.82 5.54
CA LYS A 136 1.93 20.33 4.51
C LYS A 136 2.16 19.67 3.14
N PHE A 137 2.50 18.39 3.14
CA PHE A 137 2.75 17.63 1.94
C PHE A 137 1.43 17.42 1.19
N ASN A 138 1.30 18.01 0.01
CA ASN A 138 0.11 17.91 -0.85
C ASN A 138 0.27 16.88 -1.98
N GLY A 139 1.39 16.16 -2.01
CA GLY A 139 1.60 15.07 -2.97
C GLY A 139 0.65 13.91 -2.71
N TYR A 140 0.57 13.00 -3.68
CA TYR A 140 -0.32 11.85 -3.63
C TYR A 140 0.09 10.86 -2.54
N ILE A 141 -0.85 10.29 -1.79
CA ILE A 141 -0.58 9.28 -0.76
C ILE A 141 -1.51 8.07 -0.96
N HIS A 142 -0.91 6.90 -1.20
CA HIS A 142 -1.58 5.61 -1.19
C HIS A 142 -1.12 4.81 0.03
N VAL A 143 -2.05 4.43 0.90
CA VAL A 143 -1.78 3.55 2.05
C VAL A 143 -2.40 2.17 1.83
N LYS A 144 -1.60 1.12 2.05
CA LYS A 144 -2.12 -0.23 2.25
C LYS A 144 -2.59 -0.38 3.68
N THR A 145 -3.90 -0.50 3.84
CA THR A 145 -4.54 -0.73 5.15
C THR A 145 -4.27 -2.15 5.63
N ILE A 146 -4.07 -2.31 6.93
CA ILE A 146 -3.80 -3.60 7.55
C ILE A 146 -5.13 -4.28 7.91
N PRO A 147 -5.46 -5.46 7.35
CA PRO A 147 -6.60 -6.25 7.78
C PRO A 147 -6.58 -6.53 9.28
N GLY A 148 -7.73 -6.43 9.93
CA GLY A 148 -7.85 -6.59 11.39
C GLY A 148 -7.48 -5.35 12.22
N ALA A 149 -7.14 -4.22 11.59
CA ALA A 149 -6.96 -2.95 12.30
C ALA A 149 -8.32 -2.31 12.69
N SER A 150 -8.30 -1.48 13.72
CA SER A 150 -9.49 -0.86 14.29
C SER A 150 -10.20 0.08 13.30
N PRO A 151 -11.54 0.18 13.35
CA PRO A 151 -12.31 1.07 12.48
C PRO A 151 -11.83 2.53 12.56
N GLU A 152 -11.40 2.99 13.74
CA GLU A 152 -10.92 4.34 13.97
C GLU A 152 -9.61 4.61 13.22
N LEU A 153 -8.69 3.64 13.19
CA LEU A 153 -7.44 3.75 12.44
C LEU A 153 -7.66 3.73 10.93
N ILE A 154 -8.62 2.92 10.45
CA ILE A 154 -9.02 2.92 9.03
C ILE A 154 -9.65 4.26 8.65
N ALA A 155 -10.53 4.80 9.48
CA ALA A 155 -11.14 6.11 9.28
C ALA A 155 -10.08 7.23 9.27
N GLU A 156 -9.15 7.22 10.23
CA GLU A 156 -8.08 8.22 10.31
C GLU A 156 -7.15 8.14 9.08
N ALA A 157 -6.84 6.94 8.60
CA ALA A 157 -6.09 6.77 7.35
C ALA A 157 -6.82 7.39 6.15
N GLY A 158 -8.14 7.21 6.08
CA GLY A 158 -8.98 7.76 5.02
C GLY A 158 -8.96 9.30 4.98
N LEU A 159 -8.85 9.96 6.13
CA LEU A 159 -8.77 11.42 6.22
C LEU A 159 -7.50 12.03 5.62
N TYR A 160 -6.39 11.27 5.63
CA TYR A 160 -5.08 11.79 5.25
C TYR A 160 -4.52 11.19 3.93
N ALA A 161 -5.00 10.01 3.53
CA ALA A 161 -4.61 9.36 2.29
C ALA A 161 -5.54 9.73 1.12
N ASP A 162 -4.97 9.78 -0.08
CA ASP A 162 -5.76 9.91 -1.31
C ASP A 162 -6.35 8.57 -1.72
N ARG A 163 -5.60 7.48 -1.56
CA ARG A 163 -6.08 6.13 -1.85
C ARG A 163 -5.80 5.18 -0.70
N LEU A 164 -6.78 4.34 -0.39
CA LEU A 164 -6.61 3.20 0.50
C LEU A 164 -6.67 1.90 -0.29
N SER A 165 -5.96 0.87 0.16
CA SER A 165 -6.14 -0.46 -0.41
C SER A 165 -6.01 -1.56 0.63
N VAL A 166 -6.92 -2.52 0.55
CA VAL A 166 -6.86 -3.78 1.29
C VAL A 166 -6.56 -4.86 0.27
N ASN A 167 -5.54 -5.70 0.49
CA ASN A 167 -5.31 -6.82 -0.40
C ASN A 167 -6.24 -7.99 -0.04
N ILE A 168 -7.00 -8.49 -1.00
CA ILE A 168 -7.76 -9.74 -0.84
C ILE A 168 -6.87 -10.97 -0.91
N GLU A 169 -5.74 -10.86 -1.63
CA GLU A 169 -4.70 -11.87 -1.82
C GLU A 169 -5.17 -13.11 -2.58
N LEU A 170 -6.19 -13.83 -2.14
CA LEU A 170 -6.61 -15.10 -2.72
C LEU A 170 -8.09 -15.12 -3.11
N PRO A 171 -8.49 -15.89 -4.15
CA PRO A 171 -9.82 -15.77 -4.73
C PRO A 171 -10.93 -16.46 -3.93
N SER A 172 -10.57 -17.35 -3.01
CA SER A 172 -11.52 -18.04 -2.15
C SER A 172 -11.05 -18.10 -0.71
N GLU A 173 -12.01 -18.20 0.20
CA GLU A 173 -11.73 -18.42 1.63
C GLU A 173 -10.95 -19.73 1.86
N LEU A 174 -11.30 -20.79 1.12
CA LEU A 174 -10.58 -22.07 1.21
C LEU A 174 -9.10 -21.93 0.82
N ALA A 175 -8.82 -21.21 -0.27
CA ALA A 175 -7.45 -20.92 -0.67
C ALA A 175 -6.73 -20.07 0.40
N LEU A 176 -7.40 -19.06 0.95
CA LEU A 176 -6.84 -18.23 2.02
C LEU A 176 -6.48 -19.05 3.26
N GLN A 177 -7.37 -19.90 3.74
CA GLN A 177 -7.13 -20.76 4.89
C GLN A 177 -5.96 -21.73 4.63
N THR A 178 -5.82 -22.22 3.41
CA THR A 178 -4.74 -23.14 3.02
C THR A 178 -3.37 -22.45 2.98
N LEU A 179 -3.31 -21.25 2.39
CA LEU A 179 -2.04 -20.58 2.10
C LEU A 179 -1.66 -19.48 3.12
N ALA A 180 -2.60 -19.03 3.94
CA ALA A 180 -2.41 -18.02 4.96
C ALA A 180 -3.40 -18.24 6.12
N PRO A 181 -3.25 -19.35 6.89
CA PRO A 181 -4.23 -19.77 7.90
C PRO A 181 -4.46 -18.76 9.03
N GLU A 182 -3.53 -17.83 9.23
CA GLU A 182 -3.63 -16.78 10.25
C GLU A 182 -4.45 -15.57 9.78
N LYS A 183 -4.87 -15.54 8.50
CA LYS A 183 -5.71 -14.49 7.94
C LYS A 183 -7.17 -14.96 7.87
N ASN A 184 -8.08 -14.03 8.15
CA ASN A 184 -9.51 -14.25 8.03
C ASN A 184 -10.10 -13.43 6.87
N TYR A 185 -10.98 -14.05 6.07
CA TYR A 185 -11.59 -13.38 4.92
C TYR A 185 -12.49 -12.20 5.35
N GLN A 186 -13.22 -12.34 6.46
CA GLN A 186 -14.05 -11.27 7.02
C GLN A 186 -13.20 -10.07 7.50
N GLU A 187 -12.03 -10.31 8.08
CA GLU A 187 -11.11 -9.24 8.51
C GLU A 187 -10.50 -8.47 7.33
N ILE A 188 -10.49 -9.07 6.13
CA ILE A 188 -10.10 -8.43 4.87
C ILE A 188 -11.26 -7.63 4.28
N LEU A 189 -12.47 -8.19 4.25
CA LEU A 189 -13.64 -7.55 3.64
C LEU A 189 -14.19 -6.39 4.47
N THR A 190 -14.11 -6.50 5.81
CA THR A 190 -14.61 -5.48 6.75
C THR A 190 -14.00 -4.09 6.50
N PRO A 191 -12.66 -3.92 6.44
CA PRO A 191 -12.08 -2.61 6.12
C PRO A 191 -12.43 -2.13 4.71
N MET A 192 -12.63 -3.01 3.72
CA MET A 192 -13.09 -2.57 2.39
C MET A 192 -14.51 -1.96 2.45
N ALA A 193 -15.40 -2.56 3.24
CA ALA A 193 -16.74 -2.02 3.49
C ALA A 193 -16.67 -0.67 4.21
N GLN A 194 -15.86 -0.57 5.26
CA GLN A 194 -15.67 0.68 6.01
C GLN A 194 -15.15 1.82 5.11
N ILE A 195 -14.19 1.53 4.23
CA ILE A 195 -13.66 2.52 3.30
C ILE A 195 -14.72 2.93 2.28
N ARG A 196 -15.51 1.98 1.75
CA ARG A 196 -16.62 2.27 0.84
C ARG A 196 -17.61 3.22 1.51
N ASP A 197 -18.04 2.88 2.72
CA ASP A 197 -19.04 3.63 3.46
C ASP A 197 -18.53 5.03 3.81
N GLY A 198 -17.26 5.16 4.21
CA GLY A 198 -16.62 6.47 4.42
C GLY A 198 -16.55 7.32 3.14
N ILE A 199 -16.29 6.72 1.97
CA ILE A 199 -16.32 7.42 0.68
C ILE A 199 -17.74 7.88 0.32
N ILE A 200 -18.76 7.04 0.56
CA ILE A 200 -20.17 7.38 0.32
C ILE A 200 -20.58 8.54 1.24
N GLN A 201 -20.33 8.41 2.54
CA GLN A 201 -20.64 9.43 3.53
C GLN A 201 -19.98 10.77 3.17
N HIS A 202 -18.69 10.77 2.83
CA HIS A 202 -17.99 11.98 2.42
C HIS A 202 -18.63 12.65 1.19
N LYS A 203 -19.12 11.89 0.21
CA LYS A 203 -19.82 12.44 -0.97
C LYS A 203 -21.15 13.09 -0.60
N GLU A 204 -21.91 12.44 0.28
CA GLU A 204 -23.19 12.95 0.78
C GLU A 204 -22.99 14.23 1.59
N GLU A 205 -22.04 14.22 2.54
CA GLU A 205 -21.70 15.39 3.34
C GLU A 205 -21.22 16.55 2.48
N LYS A 206 -20.41 16.29 1.44
CA LYS A 206 -19.91 17.33 0.53
C LYS A 206 -21.03 18.00 -0.26
N ALA A 207 -22.16 17.32 -0.50
CA ALA A 207 -23.34 17.90 -1.12
C ALA A 207 -24.12 18.81 -0.15
N LEU A 208 -24.00 18.58 1.16
CA LEU A 208 -24.75 19.28 2.21
C LEU A 208 -23.95 20.43 2.85
N PHE A 209 -22.65 20.26 3.03
CA PHE A 209 -21.79 21.16 3.79
C PHE A 209 -20.69 21.79 2.93
N LYS A 210 -20.38 23.07 3.19
CA LYS A 210 -19.31 23.80 2.47
C LYS A 210 -17.90 23.32 2.79
N LYS A 211 -17.68 22.75 3.99
CA LYS A 211 -16.39 22.28 4.46
C LYS A 211 -16.55 20.88 5.02
N VAL A 212 -16.03 19.91 4.29
CA VAL A 212 -15.98 18.50 4.67
C VAL A 212 -14.53 18.05 4.60
N PRO A 213 -14.01 17.35 5.62
CA PRO A 213 -12.70 16.73 5.55
C PRO A 213 -12.62 15.80 4.34
N GLN A 214 -11.48 15.79 3.66
CA GLN A 214 -11.28 14.84 2.56
C GLN A 214 -11.30 13.41 3.10
N PHE A 215 -11.79 12.48 2.28
CA PHE A 215 -11.72 11.05 2.59
C PHE A 215 -11.41 10.24 1.33
N ALA A 216 -10.26 9.54 1.31
CA ALA A 216 -9.82 8.62 0.25
C ALA A 216 -10.26 9.09 -1.15
N THR A 217 -9.84 10.30 -1.53
CA THR A 217 -10.34 11.04 -2.70
C THR A 217 -10.15 10.31 -4.03
N ALA A 218 -9.11 9.50 -4.15
CA ALA A 218 -8.81 8.63 -5.29
C ALA A 218 -9.40 7.21 -5.15
N GLY A 219 -10.27 7.01 -4.15
CA GLY A 219 -11.02 5.79 -3.90
C GLY A 219 -10.21 4.68 -3.22
N GLN A 220 -10.66 3.45 -3.43
CA GLN A 220 -9.99 2.26 -2.91
C GLN A 220 -9.68 1.23 -3.98
N SER A 221 -8.70 0.37 -3.71
CA SER A 221 -8.32 -0.74 -4.60
C SER A 221 -7.97 -1.99 -3.82
N THR A 222 -7.92 -3.12 -4.51
CA THR A 222 -7.41 -4.39 -3.98
C THR A 222 -6.31 -4.95 -4.89
N GLN A 223 -5.85 -6.15 -4.55
CA GLN A 223 -4.98 -6.98 -5.36
C GLN A 223 -5.30 -8.44 -5.10
N LEU A 224 -5.36 -9.21 -6.18
CA LEU A 224 -5.60 -10.66 -6.19
C LEU A 224 -4.40 -11.40 -6.79
N ILE A 225 -4.02 -12.53 -6.20
CA ILE A 225 -3.00 -13.45 -6.73
C ILE A 225 -3.72 -14.51 -7.57
N VAL A 226 -3.36 -14.60 -8.84
CA VAL A 226 -3.87 -15.60 -9.77
C VAL A 226 -2.87 -16.74 -9.91
N GLY A 227 -3.35 -17.98 -9.92
CA GLY A 227 -2.53 -19.19 -10.10
C GLY A 227 -1.89 -19.74 -8.82
N ALA A 228 -2.18 -19.16 -7.66
CA ALA A 228 -1.78 -19.72 -6.36
C ALA A 228 -2.73 -20.84 -5.87
N SER A 229 -3.90 -20.98 -6.47
CA SER A 229 -4.97 -21.91 -6.10
C SER A 229 -5.76 -22.34 -7.35
N GLN A 230 -6.71 -23.27 -7.20
CA GLN A 230 -7.37 -23.97 -8.33
C GLN A 230 -8.61 -23.24 -8.89
N GLU A 231 -8.82 -21.97 -8.57
CA GLU A 231 -9.93 -21.20 -9.14
C GLU A 231 -9.74 -20.98 -10.64
N ASN A 232 -10.82 -21.18 -11.40
CA ASN A 232 -10.83 -20.93 -12.84
C ASN A 232 -11.07 -19.44 -13.17
N ASP A 233 -10.82 -19.08 -14.42
CA ASP A 233 -10.98 -17.69 -14.90
C ASP A 233 -12.37 -17.12 -14.63
N LEU A 234 -13.42 -17.92 -14.77
CA LEU A 234 -14.79 -17.47 -14.52
C LEU A 234 -15.01 -17.11 -13.05
N GLN A 235 -14.44 -17.87 -12.11
CA GLN A 235 -14.49 -17.57 -10.68
C GLN A 235 -13.73 -16.28 -10.35
N ILE A 236 -12.54 -16.09 -10.93
CA ILE A 236 -11.72 -14.89 -10.74
C ILE A 236 -12.42 -13.64 -11.29
N ILE A 237 -13.01 -13.73 -12.48
CA ILE A 237 -13.74 -12.62 -13.10
C ILE A 237 -14.99 -12.27 -12.28
N LYS A 238 -15.76 -13.27 -11.84
CA LYS A 238 -16.94 -13.06 -10.99
C LYS A 238 -16.59 -12.45 -9.64
N LEU A 239 -15.48 -12.87 -9.03
CA LEU A 239 -14.98 -12.25 -7.81
C LEU A 239 -14.60 -10.79 -8.07
N SER A 240 -13.89 -10.52 -9.17
CA SER A 240 -13.49 -9.16 -9.52
C SER A 240 -14.71 -8.25 -9.71
N ASP A 241 -15.73 -8.71 -10.44
CA ASP A 241 -16.99 -7.99 -10.63
C ASP A 241 -17.70 -7.72 -9.29
N SER A 242 -17.81 -8.74 -8.43
CA SER A 242 -18.44 -8.57 -7.11
C SER A 242 -17.68 -7.60 -6.22
N LEU A 243 -16.34 -7.56 -6.31
CA LEU A 243 -15.52 -6.59 -5.59
C LEU A 243 -15.74 -5.17 -6.11
N TYR A 244 -15.80 -4.98 -7.42
CA TYR A 244 -16.12 -3.68 -8.03
C TYR A 244 -17.49 -3.17 -7.59
N GLN A 245 -18.53 -3.99 -7.73
CA GLN A 245 -19.90 -3.60 -7.39
C GLN A 245 -20.12 -3.45 -5.87
N GLY A 246 -19.60 -4.40 -5.10
CA GLY A 246 -19.83 -4.48 -3.66
C GLY A 246 -19.05 -3.44 -2.85
N TYR A 247 -17.83 -3.09 -3.26
CA TYR A 247 -16.94 -2.18 -2.51
C TYR A 247 -16.62 -0.89 -3.24
N GLY A 248 -17.09 -0.69 -4.48
CA GLY A 248 -16.81 0.52 -5.26
C GLY A 248 -15.32 0.67 -5.56
N LEU A 249 -14.61 -0.45 -5.77
CA LEU A 249 -13.18 -0.43 -6.04
C LEU A 249 -12.88 0.29 -7.35
N LYS A 250 -11.74 0.96 -7.41
CA LYS A 250 -11.20 1.58 -8.62
C LYS A 250 -10.28 0.65 -9.41
N ARG A 251 -9.77 -0.40 -8.74
CA ARG A 251 -8.85 -1.40 -9.30
C ARG A 251 -8.90 -2.68 -8.46
N VAL A 252 -8.92 -3.83 -9.14
CA VAL A 252 -8.69 -5.19 -8.60
C VAL A 252 -7.39 -5.74 -9.17
#